data_AF-A0A511KQN2-F1
#
_entry.id   AF-A0A511KQN2-F1
#
_cell.length_a   1.000
_cell.length_b   1.000
_cell.length_c   1.000
_cell.angle_alpha   90.00
_cell.angle_beta   90.00
_cell.angle_gamma   90.00
#
_symmetry.space_group_name_H-M   'P 1'
#
loop_
_entity.id
_entity.type
_entity.pdbx_description
1 polymer ?
#
loop_
_entity_poly.entity_id
_entity_poly.type
_entity_poly.pdbx_seq_one_letter_code
_entity_poly.pdbx_strand_id
1 'polypeptide(L)'
;MRATVMLRNAYNRSNTAAFIGLGAMGRGMAANLLDKSFAGSQGAWGAEAARKGERGAFVVYDAFPSALNQFLSSHTNAFAGRDVLPASSPAGATRLASTIVTMLPSSKEVEEVYLGENGIREALEGMSEEKRGETLLIDCTTGDREEAIRVAKEMQSLGVKMVDAPVSGGVVGAEKGTLSFMVGGSEEAFAQAQPFLQKMGARYIHCGASGNGLAVKICNNLLLGISMIGTA
;
A
#
# COMPACT_ATOMS: atom_id res chain seq x y z
N MET A 1 6.55 25.07 -7.79
CA MET A 1 7.16 24.41 -8.96
C MET A 1 8.62 23.97 -8.74
N ARG A 2 9.51 24.77 -8.13
CA ARG A 2 10.92 24.38 -7.88
C ARG A 2 11.14 23.25 -6.85
N ALA A 3 10.38 23.20 -5.75
CA ALA A 3 10.54 22.16 -4.71
C ALA A 3 10.15 20.75 -5.19
N THR A 4 9.06 20.63 -5.97
CA THR A 4 8.57 19.37 -6.52
C THR A 4 9.52 18.77 -7.58
N VAL A 5 10.20 19.62 -8.36
CA VAL A 5 11.23 19.19 -9.32
C VAL A 5 12.51 18.72 -8.60
N MET A 6 12.89 19.38 -7.50
CA MET A 6 14.04 18.94 -6.69
C MET A 6 13.80 17.59 -6.00
N LEU A 7 12.58 17.32 -5.52
CA LEU A 7 12.21 16.01 -4.95
C LEU A 7 12.20 14.89 -6.00
N ARG A 8 11.78 15.17 -7.24
CA ARG A 8 11.80 14.18 -8.34
C ARG A 8 13.20 13.71 -8.74
N ASN A 9 14.22 14.54 -8.56
CA ASN A 9 15.61 14.19 -8.87
C ASN A 9 16.36 13.59 -7.68
N ALA A 10 15.79 13.65 -6.47
CA ALA A 10 16.44 13.17 -5.24
C ALA A 10 16.15 11.69 -4.93
N TYR A 11 15.06 11.13 -5.48
CA TYR A 11 14.60 9.78 -5.17
C TYR A 11 14.28 8.97 -6.42
N ASN A 12 14.69 7.71 -6.41
CA ASN A 12 14.33 6.73 -7.43
C ASN A 12 12.93 6.19 -7.14
N ARG A 13 12.00 6.36 -8.10
CA ARG A 13 10.60 5.90 -7.99
C ARG A 13 10.49 4.38 -7.82
N SER A 14 11.32 3.62 -8.54
CA SER A 14 11.34 2.15 -8.48
C SER A 14 11.77 1.65 -7.10
N ASN A 15 12.47 2.50 -6.34
CA ASN A 15 12.84 2.26 -4.94
C ASN A 15 11.97 3.03 -3.93
N THR A 16 10.79 3.51 -4.33
CA THR A 16 9.92 4.29 -3.46
C THR A 16 8.58 3.59 -3.31
N ALA A 17 8.13 3.44 -2.06
CA ALA A 17 6.79 2.94 -1.73
C ALA A 17 5.91 4.09 -1.22
N ALA A 18 4.62 4.01 -1.51
CA ALA A 18 3.59 4.88 -0.97
C ALA A 18 2.62 4.08 -0.10
N PHE A 19 2.14 4.71 0.97
CA PHE A 19 1.05 4.21 1.80
C PHE A 19 -0.06 5.25 1.87
N ILE A 20 -1.27 4.85 1.49
CA ILE A 20 -2.46 5.70 1.45
C ILE A 20 -3.50 5.16 2.43
N GLY A 21 -3.87 5.99 3.41
CA GLY A 21 -4.81 5.64 4.49
C GLY A 21 -4.08 5.24 5.77
N LEU A 22 -3.99 6.16 6.73
CA LEU A 22 -3.29 6.06 8.01
C LEU A 22 -4.29 5.96 9.19
N GLY A 23 -5.44 5.33 8.94
CA GLY A 23 -6.45 5.02 9.94
C GLY A 23 -5.98 3.96 10.95
N ALA A 24 -6.93 3.40 11.71
CA ALA A 24 -6.64 2.48 12.82
C ALA A 24 -5.74 1.30 12.43
N MET A 25 -6.00 0.68 11.27
CA MET A 25 -5.14 -0.40 10.75
C MET A 25 -3.93 0.15 9.99
N GLY A 26 -4.17 1.14 9.10
CA GLY A 26 -3.18 1.63 8.15
C GLY A 26 -1.93 2.22 8.80
N ARG A 27 -2.07 2.89 9.95
CA ARG A 27 -0.94 3.46 10.69
C ARG A 27 0.09 2.42 11.11
N GLY A 28 -0.36 1.33 11.73
CA GLY A 28 0.53 0.24 12.19
C GLY A 28 1.17 -0.51 11.02
N MET A 29 0.40 -0.70 9.94
CA MET A 29 0.89 -1.29 8.69
C MET A 29 1.97 -0.43 8.04
N ALA A 30 1.72 0.87 7.88
CA ALA A 30 2.65 1.83 7.32
C ALA A 30 3.94 1.92 8.15
N ALA A 31 3.84 1.93 9.48
CA ALA A 31 4.99 1.93 10.37
C ALA A 31 5.86 0.67 10.18
N ASN A 32 5.24 -0.52 10.16
CA ASN A 32 5.95 -1.77 9.91
C ASN A 32 6.62 -1.81 8.54
N LEU A 33 5.90 -1.34 7.51
CA LEU A 33 6.42 -1.29 6.15
C LEU A 33 7.62 -0.33 6.04
N LEU A 34 7.52 0.85 6.66
CA LEU A 34 8.60 1.83 6.76
C LEU A 34 9.80 1.25 7.52
N ASP A 35 9.59 0.78 8.75
CA ASP A 35 10.65 0.27 9.62
C ASP A 35 11.46 -0.83 8.90
N LYS A 36 10.77 -1.83 8.35
CA LYS A 36 11.41 -3.00 7.74
C LYS A 36 11.90 -2.74 6.31
N SER A 37 11.49 -1.65 5.66
CA SER A 37 12.05 -1.26 4.35
C SER A 37 13.29 -0.39 4.47
N PHE A 38 13.44 0.35 5.58
CA PHE A 38 14.51 1.34 5.79
C PHE A 38 15.49 1.00 6.94
N ALA A 39 15.31 -0.11 7.66
CA ALA A 39 16.26 -0.56 8.68
C ALA A 39 17.54 -1.19 8.09
N GLY A 40 18.68 -0.49 8.20
CA GLY A 40 20.04 -1.06 8.15
C GLY A 40 20.51 -1.64 6.81
N SER A 41 21.65 -2.35 6.82
CA SER A 41 22.29 -3.00 5.65
C SER A 41 21.47 -4.14 5.03
N GLN A 42 20.26 -4.43 5.55
CA GLN A 42 19.33 -5.41 5.01
C GLN A 42 18.02 -4.79 4.47
N GLY A 43 17.81 -3.48 4.64
CA GLY A 43 16.69 -2.78 4.01
C GLY A 43 16.94 -2.62 2.51
N ALA A 44 16.00 -3.04 1.67
CA ALA A 44 16.10 -2.98 0.21
C ALA A 44 16.47 -1.57 -0.30
N TRP A 45 16.13 -0.52 0.46
CA TRP A 45 16.33 0.89 0.11
C TRP A 45 17.13 1.68 1.16
N GLY A 46 17.90 0.97 2.00
CA GLY A 46 18.71 1.55 3.08
C GLY A 46 20.03 2.21 2.61
N ALA A 47 20.97 2.36 3.54
CA ALA A 47 22.25 3.08 3.35
C ALA A 47 23.13 2.56 2.18
N GLU A 48 22.89 1.35 1.68
CA GLU A 48 23.60 0.78 0.53
C GLU A 48 23.01 1.24 -0.82
N ALA A 49 21.68 1.35 -0.94
CA ALA A 49 21.02 1.94 -2.11
C ALA A 49 21.35 3.44 -2.23
N ALA A 50 21.42 4.15 -1.10
CA ALA A 50 21.84 5.56 -1.05
C ALA A 50 23.28 5.77 -1.55
N ARG A 51 24.21 4.84 -1.26
CA ARG A 51 25.61 4.90 -1.75
C ARG A 51 25.73 4.68 -3.27
N LYS A 52 24.76 4.04 -3.90
CA LYS A 52 24.70 3.81 -5.36
C LYS A 52 23.91 4.89 -6.11
N GLY A 53 23.41 5.93 -5.44
CA GLY A 53 22.58 6.97 -6.05
C GLY A 53 21.13 6.54 -6.32
N GLU A 54 20.69 5.42 -5.77
CA GLU A 54 19.37 4.83 -5.98
C GLU A 54 18.45 5.02 -4.76
N ARG A 55 18.56 6.19 -4.12
CA ARG A 55 17.88 6.49 -2.86
C ARG A 55 16.36 6.38 -3.03
N GLY A 56 15.72 5.57 -2.18
CA GLY A 56 14.27 5.46 -2.08
C GLY A 56 13.67 6.40 -1.06
N ALA A 57 12.36 6.61 -1.11
CA ALA A 57 11.61 7.29 -0.06
C ALA A 57 10.38 6.47 0.37
N PHE A 58 9.77 6.88 1.49
CA PHE A 58 8.47 6.37 1.93
C PHE A 58 7.45 7.50 1.86
N VAL A 59 6.54 7.42 0.91
CA VAL A 59 5.54 8.46 0.68
C VAL A 59 4.27 8.10 1.44
N VAL A 60 3.67 9.07 2.12
CA VAL A 60 2.44 8.85 2.87
C VAL A 60 1.38 9.87 2.50
N TYR A 61 0.13 9.40 2.45
CA TYR A 61 -1.03 10.25 2.24
C TYR A 61 -2.20 9.76 3.09
N ASP A 62 -2.97 10.71 3.61
CA ASP A 62 -4.27 10.49 4.23
C ASP A 62 -5.16 11.69 3.91
N ALA A 63 -6.45 11.45 3.69
CA ALA A 63 -7.43 12.51 3.46
C ALA A 63 -7.62 13.41 4.70
N PHE A 64 -7.31 12.89 5.89
CA PHE A 64 -7.35 13.60 7.16
C PHE A 64 -5.95 14.14 7.53
N PRO A 65 -5.73 15.46 7.51
CA PRO A 65 -4.42 16.05 7.82
C PRO A 65 -3.90 15.69 9.22
N SER A 66 -4.79 15.46 10.19
CA SER A 66 -4.41 15.06 11.55
C SER A 66 -3.71 13.70 11.59
N ALA A 67 -4.21 12.71 10.83
CA ALA A 67 -3.61 11.38 10.75
C ALA A 67 -2.22 11.45 10.10
N LEU A 68 -2.09 12.18 9.00
CA LEU A 68 -0.83 12.44 8.31
C LEU A 68 0.19 13.13 9.23
N ASN A 69 -0.18 14.24 9.85
CA ASN A 69 0.71 15.01 10.73
C ASN A 69 1.18 14.20 11.95
N GLN A 70 0.29 13.38 12.52
CA GLN A 70 0.66 12.49 13.61
C GLN A 70 1.66 11.43 13.14
N PHE A 71 1.44 10.82 11.96
CA PHE A 71 2.36 9.83 11.43
C PHE A 71 3.74 10.44 11.15
N LEU A 72 3.79 11.59 10.48
CA LEU A 72 5.05 12.30 10.21
C LEU A 72 5.79 12.62 11.51
N SER A 73 5.12 13.25 12.48
CA SER A 73 5.73 13.63 13.76
C SER A 73 6.37 12.44 14.48
N SER A 74 5.77 11.25 14.39
CA SER A 74 6.30 10.03 15.01
C SER A 74 7.47 9.39 14.26
N HIS A 75 7.64 9.64 12.96
CA HIS A 75 8.59 8.88 12.11
C HIS A 75 9.68 9.72 11.45
N THR A 76 9.49 11.02 11.22
CA THR A 76 10.53 11.91 10.67
C THR A 76 11.52 12.36 11.72
N ASN A 77 11.05 12.63 12.94
CA ASN A 77 11.89 13.14 14.03
C ASN A 77 12.61 12.03 14.81
N ALA A 78 12.12 10.79 14.73
CA ALA A 78 12.60 9.69 15.57
C ALA A 78 13.80 8.92 14.98
N PHE A 79 14.07 9.01 13.67
CA PHE A 79 15.09 8.17 13.01
C PHE A 79 15.79 8.91 11.85
N ALA A 80 17.02 9.36 12.08
CA ALA A 80 17.86 9.94 11.03
C ALA A 80 18.13 8.90 9.91
N GLY A 81 17.89 9.28 8.65
CA GLY A 81 18.09 8.43 7.47
C GLY A 81 16.83 7.80 6.87
N ARG A 82 15.64 8.09 7.41
CA ARG A 82 14.35 7.72 6.80
C ARG A 82 13.72 8.92 6.11
N ASP A 83 13.58 8.84 4.79
CA ASP A 83 12.91 9.90 4.03
C ASP A 83 11.41 9.61 3.94
N VAL A 84 10.67 10.08 4.94
CA VAL A 84 9.21 10.04 4.93
C VAL A 84 8.67 11.33 4.33
N LEU A 85 7.96 11.23 3.21
CA LEU A 85 7.48 12.37 2.44
C LEU A 85 5.95 12.42 2.42
N PRO A 86 5.33 13.56 2.77
CA PRO A 86 3.89 13.73 2.55
C PRO A 86 3.59 13.92 1.07
N ALA A 87 2.53 13.28 0.58
CA ALA A 87 1.87 13.64 -0.66
C ALA A 87 0.63 14.49 -0.41
N SER A 88 0.21 15.27 -1.40
CA SER A 88 -1.01 16.09 -1.34
C SER A 88 -2.26 15.39 -1.87
N SER A 89 -2.10 14.23 -2.53
CA SER A 89 -3.19 13.43 -3.11
C SER A 89 -2.72 12.01 -3.43
N PRO A 90 -3.64 11.05 -3.69
CA PRO A 90 -3.29 9.72 -4.20
C PRO A 90 -2.47 9.76 -5.49
N ALA A 91 -2.83 10.64 -6.44
CA ALA A 91 -2.07 10.88 -7.65
C ALA A 91 -0.65 11.39 -7.34
N GLY A 92 -0.52 12.30 -6.36
CA GLY A 92 0.76 12.81 -5.89
C GLY A 92 1.66 11.69 -5.35
N ALA A 93 1.10 10.79 -4.55
CA ALA A 93 1.82 9.64 -4.01
C ALA A 93 2.28 8.67 -5.12
N THR A 94 1.38 8.35 -6.04
CA THR A 94 1.65 7.45 -7.19
C THR A 94 2.74 7.99 -8.12
N ARG A 95 2.81 9.32 -8.31
CA ARG A 95 3.86 9.96 -9.11
C ARG A 95 5.26 9.82 -8.52
N LEU A 96 5.36 9.58 -7.21
CA LEU A 96 6.63 9.46 -6.50
C LEU A 96 7.02 8.00 -6.24
N ALA A 97 6.05 7.09 -6.11
CA ALA A 97 6.26 5.69 -5.76
C ALA A 97 5.88 4.72 -6.88
N SER A 98 6.60 3.60 -6.98
CA SER A 98 6.26 2.47 -7.86
C SER A 98 5.43 1.41 -7.14
N THR A 99 5.55 1.28 -5.83
CA THR A 99 4.70 0.40 -5.03
C THR A 99 3.73 1.24 -4.22
N ILE A 100 2.43 1.06 -4.42
CA ILE A 100 1.38 1.80 -3.72
C ILE A 100 0.55 0.82 -2.90
N VAL A 101 0.50 1.04 -1.59
CA VAL A 101 -0.35 0.27 -0.67
C VAL A 101 -1.50 1.17 -0.23
N THR A 102 -2.74 0.67 -0.33
CA THR A 102 -3.94 1.35 0.18
C THR A 102 -4.54 0.57 1.34
N MET A 103 -5.02 1.28 2.35
CA MET A 103 -5.78 0.70 3.46
C MET A 103 -6.88 1.67 3.88
N LEU A 104 -8.06 1.49 3.30
CA LEU A 104 -9.14 2.47 3.32
C LEU A 104 -10.36 1.97 4.13
N PRO A 105 -11.31 2.87 4.48
CA PRO A 105 -12.48 2.49 5.29
C PRO A 105 -13.47 1.58 4.56
N SER A 106 -13.70 1.80 3.26
CA SER A 106 -14.68 1.04 2.47
C SER A 106 -14.38 1.08 0.97
N SER A 107 -15.16 0.33 0.19
CA SER A 107 -15.08 0.32 -1.29
C SER A 107 -15.34 1.70 -1.91
N LYS A 108 -16.13 2.56 -1.25
CA LYS A 108 -16.39 3.91 -1.74
C LYS A 108 -15.10 4.74 -1.75
N GLU A 109 -14.33 4.70 -0.66
CA GLU A 109 -13.05 5.40 -0.61
C GLU A 109 -12.01 4.75 -1.53
N VAL A 110 -12.08 3.42 -1.76
CA VAL A 110 -11.25 2.76 -2.79
C VAL A 110 -11.55 3.34 -4.17
N GLU A 111 -12.82 3.41 -4.57
CA GLU A 111 -13.22 4.00 -5.85
C GLU A 111 -12.74 5.46 -5.98
N GLU A 112 -12.93 6.27 -4.94
CA GLU A 112 -12.47 7.67 -4.94
C GLU A 112 -10.94 7.78 -5.06
N VAL A 113 -10.19 7.01 -4.28
CA VAL A 113 -8.72 7.05 -4.27
C VAL A 113 -8.14 6.54 -5.59
N TYR A 114 -8.74 5.52 -6.20
CA TYR A 114 -8.24 4.92 -7.43
C TYR A 114 -8.71 5.68 -8.67
N LEU A 115 -10.02 5.97 -8.78
CA LEU A 115 -10.67 6.41 -10.01
C LEU A 115 -11.14 7.88 -9.96
N GLY A 116 -11.22 8.47 -8.78
CA GLY A 116 -11.66 9.85 -8.57
C GLY A 116 -10.67 10.91 -9.06
N GLU A 117 -11.05 12.18 -8.90
CA GLU A 117 -10.19 13.33 -9.20
C GLU A 117 -8.94 13.31 -8.31
N ASN A 118 -7.76 13.60 -8.88
CA ASN A 118 -6.47 13.45 -8.19
C ASN A 118 -6.23 12.02 -7.66
N GLY A 119 -6.90 11.02 -8.23
CA GLY A 119 -6.76 9.61 -7.91
C GLY A 119 -5.54 8.94 -8.56
N ILE A 120 -5.32 7.67 -8.24
CA ILE A 120 -4.21 6.86 -8.77
C ILE A 120 -4.28 6.81 -10.32
N ARG A 121 -5.47 6.64 -10.90
CA ARG A 121 -5.69 6.58 -12.36
C ARG A 121 -5.07 7.76 -13.09
N GLU A 122 -5.37 8.98 -12.65
CA GLU A 122 -4.89 10.22 -13.27
C GLU A 122 -3.36 10.27 -13.32
N ALA A 123 -2.70 9.83 -12.24
CA ALA A 123 -1.25 9.75 -12.23
C ALA A 123 -0.71 8.75 -13.25
N LEU A 124 -1.34 7.57 -13.38
CA LEU A 124 -0.92 6.51 -14.30
C LEU A 124 -1.12 6.90 -15.76
N GLU A 125 -2.24 7.52 -16.11
CA GLU A 125 -2.52 8.00 -17.47
C GLU A 125 -1.45 8.99 -17.96
N GLY A 126 -0.92 9.82 -17.05
CA GLY A 126 0.18 10.75 -17.33
C GLY A 126 1.59 10.15 -17.33
N MET A 127 1.76 8.83 -17.13
CA MET A 127 3.06 8.16 -17.10
C MET A 127 3.42 7.48 -18.43
N SER A 128 4.70 7.18 -18.62
CA SER A 128 5.15 6.28 -19.68
C SER A 128 4.71 4.83 -19.38
N GLU A 129 4.61 4.00 -20.43
CA GLU A 129 4.30 2.57 -20.30
C GLU A 129 5.30 1.85 -19.39
N GLU A 130 6.60 2.16 -19.50
CA GLU A 130 7.64 1.62 -18.63
C GLU A 130 7.33 1.89 -17.14
N LYS A 131 7.03 3.14 -16.78
CA LYS A 131 6.70 3.49 -15.38
C LYS A 131 5.42 2.81 -14.91
N ARG A 132 4.44 2.62 -15.78
CA ARG A 132 3.22 1.86 -15.46
C ARG A 132 3.53 0.38 -15.25
N GLY A 133 4.33 -0.24 -16.11
CA GLY A 133 4.76 -1.63 -15.97
C GLY A 133 5.58 -1.92 -14.72
N GLU A 134 6.31 -0.92 -14.21
CA GLU A 134 6.99 -0.95 -12.90
C GLU A 134 6.04 -0.75 -11.71
N THR A 135 4.79 -0.33 -11.94
CA THR A 135 3.88 0.02 -10.86
C THR A 135 3.15 -1.21 -10.33
N LEU A 136 3.18 -1.36 -9.00
CA LEU A 136 2.44 -2.35 -8.25
C LEU A 136 1.46 -1.67 -7.30
N LEU A 137 0.19 -2.05 -7.39
CA LEU A 137 -0.88 -1.61 -6.51
C LEU A 137 -1.29 -2.75 -5.56
N ILE A 138 -1.35 -2.48 -4.26
CA ILE A 138 -1.72 -3.45 -3.22
C ILE A 138 -2.86 -2.86 -2.40
N ASP A 139 -4.10 -3.27 -2.67
CA ASP A 139 -5.24 -2.80 -1.89
C ASP A 139 -5.54 -3.74 -0.73
N CYS A 140 -5.33 -3.27 0.50
CA CYS A 140 -5.53 -4.06 1.72
C CYS A 140 -6.94 -3.86 2.31
N THR A 141 -7.77 -3.06 1.64
CA THR A 141 -9.12 -2.71 2.11
C THR A 141 -10.02 -3.92 2.13
N THR A 142 -10.83 -4.05 3.18
CA THR A 142 -11.95 -4.99 3.18
C THR A 142 -13.16 -4.26 2.64
N GLY A 143 -13.73 -4.77 1.54
CA GLY A 143 -14.85 -4.12 0.86
C GLY A 143 -15.64 -5.08 -0.02
N ASP A 144 -16.31 -4.49 -1.00
CA ASP A 144 -17.13 -5.18 -1.99
C ASP A 144 -16.25 -5.86 -3.05
N ARG A 145 -16.56 -7.11 -3.37
CA ARG A 145 -15.75 -7.94 -4.26
C ARG A 145 -15.86 -7.47 -5.71
N GLU A 146 -17.08 -7.19 -6.15
CA GLU A 146 -17.38 -6.79 -7.52
C GLU A 146 -16.77 -5.42 -7.83
N GLU A 147 -16.77 -4.50 -6.86
CA GLU A 147 -16.06 -3.23 -6.89
C GLU A 147 -14.55 -3.43 -7.07
N ALA A 148 -13.92 -4.26 -6.23
CA ALA A 148 -12.49 -4.51 -6.30
C ALA A 148 -12.07 -5.13 -7.65
N ILE A 149 -12.90 -6.03 -8.21
CA ILE A 149 -12.69 -6.59 -9.55
C ILE A 149 -12.77 -5.50 -10.62
N ARG A 150 -13.74 -4.58 -10.52
CA ARG A 150 -13.87 -3.46 -11.47
C ARG A 150 -12.64 -2.55 -11.43
N VAL A 151 -12.26 -2.09 -10.23
CA VAL A 151 -11.08 -1.23 -10.04
C VAL A 151 -9.82 -1.92 -10.55
N ALA A 152 -9.61 -3.20 -10.21
CA ALA A 152 -8.46 -3.96 -10.69
C ALA A 152 -8.41 -4.02 -12.22
N LYS A 153 -9.56 -4.23 -12.89
CA LYS A 153 -9.64 -4.25 -14.35
C LYS A 153 -9.30 -2.89 -14.97
N GLU A 154 -9.80 -1.79 -14.40
CA GLU A 154 -9.45 -0.44 -14.86
C GLU A 154 -7.95 -0.17 -14.71
N MET A 155 -7.35 -0.52 -13.58
CA MET A 155 -5.91 -0.34 -13.37
C MET A 155 -5.08 -1.20 -14.31
N GLN A 156 -5.41 -2.48 -14.45
CA GLN A 156 -4.72 -3.41 -15.34
C GLN A 156 -4.80 -2.97 -16.81
N SER A 157 -5.89 -2.32 -17.23
CA SER A 157 -6.01 -1.75 -18.59
C SER A 157 -4.96 -0.68 -18.90
N LEU A 158 -4.37 -0.06 -17.87
CA LEU A 158 -3.26 0.90 -17.99
C LEU A 158 -1.90 0.19 -18.01
N GLY A 159 -1.84 -1.13 -17.85
CA GLY A 159 -0.60 -1.92 -17.86
C GLY A 159 0.10 -1.99 -16.50
N VAL A 160 -0.59 -1.70 -15.40
CA VAL A 160 -0.05 -1.88 -14.03
C VAL A 160 -0.47 -3.22 -13.45
N LYS A 161 0.27 -3.70 -12.44
CA LYS A 161 -0.11 -4.88 -11.65
C LYS A 161 -0.88 -4.45 -10.41
N MET A 162 -1.88 -5.24 -10.04
CA MET A 162 -2.69 -4.99 -8.86
C MET A 162 -3.06 -6.30 -8.16
N VAL A 163 -3.07 -6.27 -6.83
CA VAL A 163 -3.65 -7.30 -5.97
C VAL A 163 -4.64 -6.69 -4.98
N ASP A 164 -5.73 -7.40 -4.71
CA ASP A 164 -6.52 -7.22 -3.47
C ASP A 164 -5.91 -8.11 -2.38
N ALA A 165 -5.66 -7.55 -1.20
CA ALA A 165 -4.98 -8.21 -0.09
C ALA A 165 -5.66 -7.89 1.26
N PRO A 166 -6.98 -8.12 1.41
CA PRO A 166 -7.66 -7.91 2.69
C PRO A 166 -7.02 -8.70 3.84
N VAL A 167 -7.17 -8.16 5.05
CA VAL A 167 -6.39 -8.58 6.22
C VAL A 167 -7.23 -9.11 7.38
N SER A 168 -6.66 -10.04 8.13
CA SER A 168 -7.13 -10.49 9.45
C SER A 168 -6.05 -10.26 10.52
N GLY A 169 -6.47 -10.00 11.78
CA GLY A 169 -5.57 -9.78 12.92
C GLY A 169 -5.83 -8.49 13.72
N GLY A 170 -6.69 -7.60 13.20
CA GLY A 170 -7.09 -6.36 13.86
C GLY A 170 -5.92 -5.38 14.09
N VAL A 171 -6.20 -4.31 14.84
CA VAL A 171 -5.25 -3.21 15.07
C VAL A 171 -3.96 -3.72 15.73
N VAL A 172 -4.09 -4.61 16.71
CA VAL A 172 -2.94 -5.24 17.39
C VAL A 172 -2.06 -6.02 16.39
N GLY A 173 -2.68 -6.75 15.46
CA GLY A 173 -1.95 -7.46 14.40
C GLY A 173 -1.24 -6.51 13.45
N ALA A 174 -1.86 -5.39 13.10
CA ALA A 174 -1.29 -4.35 12.25
C ALA A 174 -0.09 -3.67 12.90
N GLU A 175 -0.19 -3.30 14.18
CA GLU A 175 0.91 -2.72 14.96
C GLU A 175 2.10 -3.67 15.11
N LYS A 176 1.82 -4.96 15.33
CA LYS A 176 2.88 -5.98 15.48
C LYS A 176 3.43 -6.52 14.17
N GLY A 177 2.85 -6.15 13.03
CA GLY A 177 3.23 -6.69 11.72
C GLY A 177 2.97 -8.20 11.61
N THR A 178 1.86 -8.68 12.17
CA THR A 178 1.49 -10.11 12.27
C THR A 178 0.16 -10.44 11.57
N LEU A 179 -0.32 -9.52 10.73
CA LEU A 179 -1.52 -9.72 9.93
C LEU A 179 -1.45 -11.00 9.08
N SER A 180 -2.63 -11.55 8.77
CA SER A 180 -2.81 -12.56 7.74
C SER A 180 -3.45 -11.92 6.52
N PHE A 181 -2.79 -12.00 5.37
CA PHE A 181 -3.25 -11.48 4.09
C PHE A 181 -3.88 -12.58 3.23
N MET A 182 -5.05 -12.30 2.65
CA MET A 182 -5.73 -13.15 1.68
C MET A 182 -5.66 -12.43 0.33
N VAL A 183 -4.87 -12.94 -0.61
CA VAL A 183 -4.42 -12.15 -1.76
C VAL A 183 -5.03 -12.64 -3.06
N GLY A 184 -5.86 -11.83 -3.69
CA GLY A 184 -6.36 -12.03 -5.05
C GLY A 184 -5.52 -11.26 -6.08
N GLY A 185 -5.25 -11.88 -7.22
CA GLY A 185 -4.49 -11.30 -8.33
C GLY A 185 -3.79 -12.36 -9.17
N SER A 186 -3.07 -11.95 -10.22
CA SER A 186 -2.24 -12.88 -10.98
C SER A 186 -1.10 -13.42 -10.11
N GLU A 187 -0.54 -14.57 -10.49
CA GLU A 187 0.59 -15.18 -9.77
C GLU A 187 1.82 -14.24 -9.77
N GLU A 188 2.04 -13.52 -10.87
CA GLU A 188 3.12 -12.55 -10.99
C GLU A 188 2.87 -11.33 -10.07
N ALA A 189 1.65 -10.83 -10.01
CA ALA A 189 1.30 -9.71 -9.13
C ALA A 189 1.42 -10.11 -7.65
N PHE A 190 1.00 -11.33 -7.30
CA PHE A 190 1.18 -11.91 -5.96
C PHE A 190 2.66 -12.02 -5.58
N ALA A 191 3.49 -12.59 -6.46
CA ALA A 191 4.93 -12.73 -6.23
C ALA A 191 5.62 -11.37 -6.03
N GLN A 192 5.19 -10.33 -6.75
CA GLN A 192 5.69 -8.97 -6.57
C GLN A 192 5.20 -8.31 -5.28
N ALA A 193 3.98 -8.60 -4.82
CA ALA A 193 3.44 -8.06 -3.58
C ALA A 193 4.05 -8.69 -2.33
N GLN A 194 4.40 -9.98 -2.38
CA GLN A 194 4.86 -10.76 -1.23
C GLN A 194 6.00 -10.10 -0.42
N PRO A 195 7.06 -9.50 -1.01
CA PRO A 195 8.11 -8.82 -0.27
C PRO A 195 7.65 -7.62 0.57
N PHE A 196 6.52 -7.01 0.22
CA PHE A 196 5.90 -5.92 0.97
C PHE A 196 4.92 -6.45 2.02
N LEU A 197 4.11 -7.46 1.66
CA LEU A 197 3.15 -8.08 2.58
C LEU A 197 3.84 -8.71 3.80
N GLN A 198 4.97 -9.40 3.61
CA GLN A 198 5.72 -10.02 4.70
C GLN A 198 6.28 -9.01 5.73
N LYS A 199 6.38 -7.73 5.37
CA LYS A 199 6.78 -6.68 6.32
C LYS A 199 5.63 -6.32 7.25
N MET A 200 4.40 -6.47 6.80
CA MET A 200 3.18 -6.08 7.54
C MET A 200 2.43 -7.27 8.14
N GLY A 201 2.82 -8.50 7.82
CA GLY A 201 2.11 -9.70 8.28
C GLY A 201 2.98 -10.95 8.42
N ALA A 202 2.40 -11.93 9.09
CA ALA A 202 3.01 -13.23 9.36
C ALA A 202 2.53 -14.34 8.41
N ARG A 203 1.40 -14.12 7.71
CA ARG A 203 0.83 -15.07 6.75
C ARG A 203 0.30 -14.32 5.53
N TYR A 204 0.47 -14.92 4.36
CA TYR A 204 -0.03 -14.41 3.09
C TYR A 204 -0.37 -15.60 2.21
N ILE A 205 -1.60 -15.63 1.69
CA ILE A 205 -2.13 -16.77 0.95
C ILE A 205 -2.60 -16.26 -0.40
N HIS A 206 -2.15 -16.86 -1.51
CA HIS A 206 -2.67 -16.56 -2.84
C HIS A 206 -4.03 -17.27 -3.00
N CYS A 207 -5.07 -16.49 -3.25
CA CYS A 207 -6.45 -16.94 -3.33
C CYS A 207 -6.95 -17.09 -4.77
N GLY A 208 -6.05 -16.97 -5.76
CA GLY A 208 -6.40 -16.96 -7.18
C GLY A 208 -6.61 -15.54 -7.70
N ALA A 209 -7.52 -15.36 -8.66
CA ALA A 209 -7.73 -14.11 -9.37
C ALA A 209 -8.20 -12.95 -8.47
N SER A 210 -8.16 -11.72 -9.02
CA SER A 210 -8.64 -10.52 -8.32
C SER A 210 -10.07 -10.70 -7.78
N GLY A 211 -10.30 -10.20 -6.58
CA GLY A 211 -11.54 -10.34 -5.81
C GLY A 211 -11.65 -11.64 -5.01
N ASN A 212 -10.81 -12.65 -5.26
CA ASN A 212 -10.85 -13.89 -4.46
C ASN A 212 -10.28 -13.71 -3.05
N GLY A 213 -9.36 -12.77 -2.84
CA GLY A 213 -8.89 -12.43 -1.49
C GLY A 213 -10.04 -11.94 -0.61
N LEU A 214 -10.88 -11.06 -1.19
CA LEU A 214 -12.12 -10.58 -0.55
C LEU A 214 -13.14 -11.70 -0.32
N ALA A 215 -13.34 -12.59 -1.29
CA ALA A 215 -14.25 -13.73 -1.11
C ALA A 215 -13.82 -14.61 0.08
N VAL A 216 -12.54 -14.96 0.17
CA VAL A 216 -11.97 -15.72 1.29
C VAL A 216 -12.11 -14.95 2.60
N LYS A 217 -11.89 -13.64 2.59
CA LYS A 217 -12.06 -12.78 3.76
C LYS A 217 -13.49 -12.75 4.28
N ILE A 218 -14.46 -12.64 3.38
CA ILE A 218 -15.89 -12.67 3.72
C ILE A 218 -16.24 -14.00 4.38
N CYS A 219 -15.81 -15.13 3.80
CA CYS A 219 -15.98 -16.46 4.42
C CYS A 219 -15.33 -16.53 5.80
N ASN A 220 -14.10 -16.03 5.96
CA ASN A 220 -13.40 -16.01 7.25
C ASN A 220 -14.17 -15.20 8.31
N ASN A 221 -14.70 -14.03 7.95
CA ASN A 221 -15.48 -13.21 8.87
C ASN A 221 -16.85 -13.82 9.19
N LEU A 222 -17.49 -14.51 8.22
CA LEU A 222 -18.72 -15.26 8.46
C LEU A 222 -18.50 -16.39 9.47
N LEU A 223 -17.43 -17.18 9.31
CA LEU A 223 -17.07 -18.24 10.24
C LEU A 223 -16.80 -17.70 11.66
N LEU A 224 -16.14 -16.55 11.77
CA LEU A 224 -15.96 -15.86 13.05
C LEU A 224 -17.31 -15.49 13.67
N GLY A 225 -18.24 -14.93 12.88
CA GLY A 225 -19.60 -14.59 13.32
C GLY A 225 -20.37 -15.80 13.84
N ILE A 226 -20.40 -16.89 13.07
CA ILE A 226 -21.05 -18.15 13.46
C ILE A 226 -20.44 -18.69 14.75
N SER A 227 -19.11 -18.66 14.88
CA SER A 227 -18.42 -19.15 16.07
C SER A 227 -18.76 -18.33 17.30
N MET A 228 -18.77 -17.00 17.19
CA MET A 228 -19.15 -16.11 18.29
C MET A 228 -20.58 -16.35 18.77
N ILE A 229 -21.53 -16.55 17.84
CA ILE A 229 -22.93 -16.85 18.18
C ILE A 229 -23.05 -18.24 18.81
N GLY A 230 -22.36 -19.25 18.26
CA GLY A 230 -22.43 -20.63 18.73
C GLY A 230 -21.85 -20.85 20.13
N THR A 231 -20.95 -19.96 20.59
CA THR A 231 -20.34 -20.03 21.94
C THR A 231 -20.93 -19.02 22.93
N ALA A 232 -21.93 -18.25 22.53
CA ALA A 232 -22.57 -17.23 23.37
C ALA A 232 -23.54 -17.83 24.41
#